data_AF-A0A5R9L138-F1
#
_entry.id   AF-A0A5R9L138-F1
#
_cell.length_a   1.000
_cell.length_b   1.000
_cell.length_c   1.000
_cell.angle_alpha   90.00
_cell.angle_beta   90.00
_cell.angle_gamma   90.00
#
_symmetry.space_group_name_H-M   'P 1'
#
loop_
_entity.id
_entity.type
_entity.pdbx_description
1 polymer ?
#
loop_
_entity_poly.entity_id
_entity_poly.type
_entity_poly.pdbx_seq_one_letter_code
_entity_poly.pdbx_strand_id
1 'polypeptide(L)'
;GYTIGRFYGKGGRPYWGTAISRKAIKRLKQEIHAQTTSRWNCTPIAERAERLNPLLRGWASYFNQGPVLQIYRDIDIYTARRVRIWLQRRKGQRGTGYRQYPDQYLYEQLGLIRLLDLPRNRPNAKV
;
A
#
# COMPACT_ATOMS: atom_id res chain seq x y z
N GLY A 1 -2.43 -11.48 -10.46
CA GLY A 1 -2.53 -12.84 -9.91
C GLY A 1 -1.26 -13.23 -9.19
N TYR A 2 -1.30 -14.41 -8.58
CA TYR A 2 -0.16 -15.06 -7.95
C TYR A 2 0.80 -15.66 -8.98
N THR A 3 2.06 -15.72 -8.61
CA THR A 3 3.09 -16.56 -9.23
C THR A 3 3.26 -17.78 -8.35
N ILE A 4 3.00 -18.96 -8.88
CA ILE A 4 3.23 -20.24 -8.22
C ILE A 4 4.58 -20.74 -8.71
N GLY A 5 5.44 -21.20 -7.81
CA GLY A 5 6.76 -21.67 -8.20
C GLY A 5 7.69 -21.97 -7.04
N ARG A 6 8.95 -22.21 -7.39
CA ARG A 6 10.04 -22.41 -6.44
C ARG A 6 10.62 -21.05 -6.04
N PHE A 7 10.56 -20.76 -4.76
CA PHE A 7 11.07 -19.53 -4.14
C PHE A 7 12.21 -19.85 -3.17
N TYR A 8 12.96 -18.85 -2.75
CA TYR A 8 14.10 -19.01 -1.84
C TYR A 8 13.82 -18.27 -0.54
N GLY A 9 13.87 -19.01 0.57
CA GLY A 9 13.63 -18.49 1.92
C GLY A 9 14.92 -17.96 2.56
N LYS A 10 14.82 -17.60 3.84
CA LYS A 10 15.99 -17.20 4.64
C LYS A 10 17.04 -18.33 4.62
N GLY A 11 18.27 -18.00 4.24
CA GLY A 11 19.36 -18.98 4.10
C GLY A 11 19.39 -19.75 2.78
N GLY A 12 18.69 -19.28 1.73
CA GLY A 12 18.80 -19.85 0.39
C GLY A 12 18.11 -21.20 0.20
N ARG A 13 17.31 -21.65 1.17
CA ARG A 13 16.56 -22.91 1.07
C ARG A 13 15.39 -22.75 0.10
N PRO A 14 15.28 -23.59 -0.94
CA PRO A 14 14.15 -23.54 -1.86
C PRO A 14 12.88 -24.02 -1.16
N TYR A 15 11.75 -23.40 -1.46
CA TYR A 15 10.42 -23.84 -1.05
C TYR A 15 9.42 -23.65 -2.20
N TRP A 16 8.39 -24.49 -2.24
CA TRP A 16 7.26 -24.30 -3.15
C TRP A 16 6.21 -23.44 -2.49
N GLY A 17 5.68 -22.46 -3.21
CA GLY A 17 4.65 -21.60 -2.66
C GLY A 17 4.04 -20.66 -3.68
N THR A 18 3.37 -19.64 -3.15
CA THR A 18 2.75 -18.57 -3.92
C THR A 18 3.40 -17.23 -3.56
N ALA A 19 3.76 -16.44 -4.56
CA ALA A 19 4.16 -15.05 -4.38
C ALA A 19 3.28 -14.12 -5.22
N ILE A 20 3.11 -12.88 -4.77
CA ILE A 20 2.39 -11.88 -5.56
C ILE A 20 3.26 -11.52 -6.76
N SER A 21 2.69 -11.55 -7.97
CA SER A 21 3.45 -11.20 -9.17
C SER A 21 3.86 -9.72 -9.17
N ARG A 22 5.05 -9.42 -9.68
CA ARG A 22 5.54 -8.03 -9.84
C ARG A 22 4.57 -7.15 -10.63
N LYS A 23 3.86 -7.74 -11.60
CA LYS A 23 2.82 -7.07 -12.40
C LYS A 23 1.64 -6.61 -11.53
N ALA A 24 1.19 -7.43 -10.58
CA ALA A 24 0.10 -7.06 -9.67
C ALA A 24 0.50 -5.91 -8.74
N ILE A 25 1.73 -5.94 -8.20
CA ILE A 25 2.27 -4.85 -7.36
C ILE A 25 2.38 -3.56 -8.17
N LYS A 26 2.90 -3.63 -9.40
CA LYS A 26 3.02 -2.48 -10.30
C LYS A 26 1.67 -1.85 -10.61
N ARG A 27 0.65 -2.66 -10.91
CA ARG A 27 -0.72 -2.18 -11.18
C ARG A 27 -1.30 -1.42 -9.99
N LEU A 28 -1.20 -1.97 -8.79
CA LEU A 28 -1.66 -1.26 -7.59
C LEU A 28 -0.94 0.09 -7.41
N LYS A 29 0.40 0.11 -7.55
CA LYS A 29 1.17 1.36 -7.46
C LYS A 29 0.75 2.38 -8.52
N GLN A 30 0.36 1.94 -9.72
CA GLN A 30 -0.19 2.80 -10.77
C GLN A 30 -1.57 3.34 -10.42
N GLU A 31 -2.45 2.54 -9.82
CA GLU A 31 -3.76 3.00 -9.35
C GLU A 31 -3.63 4.02 -8.21
N ILE A 32 -2.79 3.74 -7.21
CA ILE A 32 -2.44 4.70 -6.14
C ILE A 32 -1.86 5.97 -6.75
N HIS A 33 -1.01 5.83 -7.78
CA HIS A 33 -0.49 6.98 -8.50
C HIS A 33 -1.60 7.82 -9.11
N ALA A 34 -2.51 7.20 -9.84
CA ALA A 34 -3.60 7.89 -10.50
C ALA A 34 -4.47 8.66 -9.49
N GLN A 35 -4.73 8.08 -8.32
CA GLN A 35 -5.52 8.68 -7.23
C GLN A 35 -4.80 9.82 -6.47
N THR A 36 -3.51 10.03 -6.71
CA THR A 36 -2.67 11.05 -6.03
C THR A 36 -1.96 11.98 -7.02
N THR A 37 -2.61 12.23 -8.17
CA THR A 37 -2.17 13.21 -9.18
C THR A 37 -2.77 14.60 -8.92
N SER A 38 -2.24 15.62 -9.59
CA SER A 38 -2.72 17.00 -9.50
C SER A 38 -4.18 17.17 -9.94
N ARG A 39 -4.70 16.24 -10.75
CA ARG A 39 -6.13 16.19 -11.15
C ARG A 39 -7.08 16.25 -9.95
N TRP A 40 -6.66 15.72 -8.80
CA TRP A 40 -7.50 15.64 -7.60
C TRP A 40 -7.32 16.82 -6.64
N ASN A 41 -6.52 17.83 -6.99
CA ASN A 41 -6.24 18.96 -6.11
C ASN A 41 -7.50 19.76 -5.72
N CYS A 42 -8.54 19.76 -6.55
CA CYS A 42 -9.79 20.47 -6.29
C CYS A 42 -10.77 19.68 -5.40
N THR A 43 -10.49 18.41 -5.09
CA THR A 43 -11.38 17.57 -4.26
C THR A 43 -11.06 17.70 -2.78
N PRO A 44 -11.97 17.41 -1.83
CA PRO A 44 -11.63 17.39 -0.40
C PRO A 44 -10.47 16.43 -0.07
N ILE A 45 -9.67 16.77 0.93
CA ILE A 45 -8.51 15.94 1.33
C ILE A 45 -8.98 14.56 1.82
N ALA A 46 -10.02 14.54 2.66
CA ALA A 46 -10.60 13.31 3.21
C ALA A 46 -11.04 12.32 2.12
N GLU A 47 -11.60 12.82 1.01
CA GLU A 47 -12.06 11.98 -0.10
C GLU A 47 -10.91 11.13 -0.69
N ARG A 48 -9.65 11.61 -0.61
CA ARG A 48 -8.52 10.81 -1.10
C ARG A 48 -8.31 9.54 -0.27
N ALA A 49 -8.47 9.61 1.04
CA ALA A 49 -8.40 8.43 1.89
C ALA A 49 -9.58 7.50 1.62
N GLU A 50 -10.79 8.04 1.46
CA GLU A 50 -11.99 7.27 1.11
C GLU A 50 -11.85 6.52 -0.21
N ARG A 51 -11.10 7.07 -1.19
CA ARG A 51 -10.80 6.38 -2.45
C ARG A 51 -9.66 5.36 -2.34
N LEU A 52 -8.61 5.67 -1.58
CA LEU A 52 -7.46 4.79 -1.43
C LEU A 52 -7.73 3.58 -0.54
N ASN A 53 -8.49 3.75 0.55
CA ASN A 53 -8.70 2.71 1.54
C ASN A 53 -9.39 1.45 0.98
N PRO A 54 -10.47 1.54 0.18
CA PRO A 54 -11.09 0.36 -0.43
C PRO A 54 -10.17 -0.35 -1.43
N LEU A 55 -9.37 0.41 -2.21
CA LEU A 55 -8.40 -0.16 -3.15
C LEU A 55 -7.35 -0.99 -2.41
N LEU A 56 -6.75 -0.41 -1.36
CA LEU A 56 -5.77 -1.08 -0.52
C LEU A 56 -6.37 -2.31 0.18
N ARG A 57 -7.55 -2.16 0.78
CA ARG A 57 -8.24 -3.23 1.50
C ARG A 57 -8.63 -4.38 0.57
N GLY A 58 -9.21 -4.08 -0.60
CA GLY A 58 -9.58 -5.09 -1.58
C GLY A 58 -8.36 -5.83 -2.13
N TRP A 59 -7.28 -5.09 -2.42
CA TRP A 59 -6.04 -5.68 -2.88
C TRP A 59 -5.41 -6.59 -1.83
N ALA A 60 -5.35 -6.18 -0.57
CA ALA A 60 -4.81 -7.01 0.52
C ALA A 60 -5.69 -8.22 0.83
N SER A 61 -7.02 -8.05 0.74
CA SER A 61 -7.98 -9.16 0.89
C SER A 61 -7.74 -10.25 -0.16
N TYR A 62 -7.53 -9.85 -1.42
CA TYR A 62 -7.23 -10.79 -2.50
C TYR A 62 -5.80 -11.36 -2.41
N PHE A 63 -4.81 -10.52 -2.10
CA PHE A 63 -3.39 -10.89 -2.03
C PHE A 63 -2.90 -11.15 -0.60
N ASN A 64 -3.48 -12.13 0.10
CA ASN A 64 -3.16 -12.44 1.50
C ASN A 64 -2.24 -13.67 1.72
N GLN A 65 -1.95 -14.43 0.66
CA GLN A 65 -1.15 -15.67 0.71
C GLN A 65 0.35 -15.44 0.42
N GLY A 66 1.21 -16.18 1.12
CA GLY A 66 2.67 -16.18 0.91
C GLY A 66 3.42 -15.08 1.68
N PRO A 67 4.69 -14.78 1.31
CA PRO A 67 5.53 -13.79 1.98
C PRO A 67 5.11 -12.35 1.62
N VAL A 68 3.96 -11.91 2.13
CA VAL A 68 3.34 -10.63 1.75
C VAL A 68 3.80 -9.43 2.60
N LEU A 69 4.40 -9.66 3.77
CA LEU A 69 4.73 -8.61 4.75
C LEU A 69 5.65 -7.52 4.16
N GLN A 70 6.71 -7.91 3.46
CA GLN A 70 7.62 -6.94 2.85
C GLN A 70 6.91 -6.14 1.74
N ILE A 71 6.06 -6.81 0.97
CA ILE A 71 5.30 -6.18 -0.12
C ILE A 71 4.29 -5.17 0.47
N TYR A 72 3.63 -5.51 1.57
CA TYR A 72 2.69 -4.63 2.27
C TYR A 72 3.42 -3.39 2.80
N ARG A 73 4.57 -3.58 3.47
CA ARG A 73 5.41 -2.47 3.92
C ARG A 73 5.81 -1.55 2.76
N ASP A 74 6.22 -2.12 1.62
CA ASP A 74 6.62 -1.34 0.45
C ASP A 74 5.45 -0.55 -0.15
N ILE A 75 4.23 -1.09 -0.09
CA ILE A 75 3.00 -0.41 -0.54
C ILE A 75 2.62 0.69 0.45
N ASP A 76 2.69 0.44 1.75
CA ASP A 76 2.39 1.43 2.79
C ASP A 76 3.31 2.65 2.68
N ILE A 77 4.63 2.41 2.57
CA ILE A 77 5.63 3.48 2.36
C ILE A 77 5.35 4.24 1.07
N TYR A 78 5.05 3.53 -0.03
CA TYR A 78 4.75 4.17 -1.31
C TYR A 78 3.51 5.05 -1.23
N THR A 79 2.43 4.53 -0.65
CA THR A 79 1.16 5.24 -0.51
C THR A 79 1.32 6.49 0.34
N ALA A 80 1.93 6.36 1.52
CA ALA A 80 2.16 7.48 2.43
C ALA A 80 3.01 8.58 1.76
N ARG A 81 4.12 8.20 1.12
CA ARG A 81 4.95 9.16 0.36
C ARG A 81 4.15 9.88 -0.71
N ARG A 82 3.28 9.19 -1.43
CA ARG A 82 2.48 9.77 -2.52
C ARG A 82 1.42 10.73 -2.02
N VAL A 83 0.71 10.38 -0.95
CA VAL A 83 -0.26 11.26 -0.32
C VAL A 83 0.43 12.53 0.19
N ARG A 84 1.59 12.44 0.84
CA ARG A 84 2.37 13.60 1.28
C ARG A 84 2.78 14.53 0.15
N ILE A 85 3.34 13.96 -0.93
CA ILE A 85 3.74 14.73 -2.11
C ILE A 85 2.52 15.42 -2.74
N TRP A 86 1.39 14.72 -2.83
CA TRP A 86 0.15 15.30 -3.33
C TRP A 86 -0.34 16.46 -2.47
N LEU A 87 -0.34 16.31 -1.14
CA LEU A 87 -0.71 17.38 -0.20
C LEU A 87 0.21 18.59 -0.28
N GLN A 88 1.52 18.39 -0.46
CA GLN A 88 2.49 19.46 -0.69
C GLN A 88 2.21 20.20 -2.00
N ARG A 89 2.09 19.45 -3.11
CA ARG A 89 1.84 20.03 -4.43
C ARG A 89 0.52 20.77 -4.52
N ARG A 90 -0.52 20.28 -3.83
CA ARG A 90 -1.82 20.95 -3.74
C ARG A 90 -1.70 22.35 -3.11
N LYS A 91 -0.77 22.55 -2.16
CA LYS A 91 -0.47 23.85 -1.55
C LYS A 91 0.54 24.68 -2.35
N GLY A 92 0.89 24.27 -3.58
CA GLY A 92 1.94 24.92 -4.37
C GLY A 92 3.36 24.68 -3.84
N GLN A 93 3.53 23.81 -2.85
CA GLN A 93 4.82 23.54 -2.22
C GLN A 93 5.55 22.39 -2.93
N ARG A 94 6.88 22.39 -2.85
CA ARG A 94 7.76 21.33 -3.36
C ARG A 94 8.36 20.53 -2.21
N GLY A 95 8.63 19.25 -2.45
CA GLY A 95 9.28 18.36 -1.50
C GLY A 95 8.48 17.09 -1.20
N THR A 96 8.97 16.31 -0.25
CA THR A 96 8.40 15.00 0.12
C THR A 96 7.28 15.10 1.15
N GLY A 97 7.19 16.19 1.91
CA GLY A 97 6.10 16.46 2.85
C GLY A 97 6.17 15.74 4.20
N TYR A 98 7.27 15.05 4.52
CA TYR A 98 7.39 14.29 5.78
C TYR A 98 7.33 15.17 7.03
N ARG A 99 7.91 16.38 6.99
CA ARG A 99 7.90 17.32 8.12
C ARG A 99 6.53 17.93 8.36
N GLN A 100 5.80 18.21 7.29
CA GLN A 100 4.50 18.89 7.33
C GLN A 100 3.33 17.92 7.59
N TYR A 101 3.49 16.67 7.17
CA TYR A 101 2.45 15.64 7.26
C TYR A 101 3.04 14.39 7.92
N PRO A 102 3.13 14.36 9.26
CA PRO A 102 3.62 13.20 10.01
C PRO A 102 2.73 11.98 9.78
N ASP A 103 3.21 10.78 10.14
CA ASP A 103 2.43 9.54 10.01
C ASP A 103 1.10 9.64 10.76
N GLN A 104 1.12 10.28 11.94
CA GLN A 104 -0.07 10.56 12.73
C GLN A 104 -1.16 11.28 11.92
N TYR A 105 -0.79 12.33 11.17
CA TYR A 105 -1.72 13.05 10.32
C TYR A 105 -2.36 12.14 9.26
N LEU A 106 -1.56 11.29 8.60
CA LEU A 106 -2.06 10.42 7.53
C LEU A 106 -3.00 9.34 8.05
N TYR A 107 -2.65 8.71 9.17
CA TYR A 107 -3.34 7.51 9.63
C TYR A 107 -4.45 7.82 10.64
N GLU A 108 -4.26 8.79 11.52
CA GLU A 108 -5.25 9.12 12.56
C GLU A 108 -6.21 10.22 12.08
N GLN A 109 -5.71 11.29 11.48
CA GLN A 109 -6.57 12.43 11.09
C GLN A 109 -7.20 12.22 9.71
N LEU A 110 -6.40 11.78 8.74
CA LEU A 110 -6.88 11.50 7.38
C LEU A 110 -7.51 10.10 7.25
N GLY A 111 -7.27 9.20 8.22
CA GLY A 111 -7.87 7.87 8.24
C GLY A 111 -7.35 6.92 7.17
N LEU A 112 -6.15 7.16 6.61
CA LEU A 112 -5.53 6.24 5.67
C LEU A 112 -5.26 4.90 6.36
N ILE A 113 -5.49 3.77 5.69
CA ILE A 113 -5.16 2.46 6.26
C ILE A 113 -3.70 2.07 6.00
N ARG A 114 -3.14 1.24 6.89
CA ARG A 114 -1.90 0.51 6.66
C ARG A 114 -2.20 -0.95 6.41
N LEU A 115 -1.62 -1.51 5.36
CA LEU A 115 -1.76 -2.93 5.03
C LEU A 115 -1.14 -3.81 6.11
N LEU A 116 -0.07 -3.35 6.76
CA LEU A 116 0.56 -4.06 7.88
C LEU A 116 -0.35 -4.16 9.12
N ASP A 117 -1.26 -3.21 9.32
CA ASP A 117 -2.15 -3.16 10.50
C ASP A 117 -3.47 -3.91 10.27
N LEU A 118 -3.75 -4.32 9.03
CA LEU A 118 -4.97 -5.06 8.72
C LEU A 118 -4.95 -6.41 9.45
N PRO A 119 -6.06 -6.80 10.12
CA PRO A 119 -6.17 -8.11 10.71
C PRO A 119 -6.01 -9.13 9.60
N ARG A 120 -4.86 -9.83 9.61
CA ARG A 120 -4.64 -10.94 8.70
C ARG A 120 -5.72 -11.96 9.02
N ASN A 121 -6.61 -12.22 8.06
CA ASN A 121 -7.35 -13.46 8.04
C ASN A 121 -6.30 -14.57 7.81
N ARG A 122 -5.60 -14.96 8.89
CA ARG A 122 -4.69 -16.08 8.87
C ARG A 122 -5.60 -17.30 8.70
N PRO A 123 -5.54 -18.07 7.60
CA PRO A 123 -6.01 -19.43 7.70
C PRO A 123 -5.16 -20.05 8.80
N ASN A 124 -5.81 -20.45 9.89
CA ASN A 124 -5.20 -21.26 10.93
C ASN A 124 -4.64 -22.50 10.23
N ALA A 125 -3.34 -22.52 9.96
CA ALA A 125 -2.64 -23.78 9.79
C ALA A 125 -2.76 -24.44 11.16
N LYS A 126 -3.75 -25.34 11.29
CA LYS A 126 -3.82 -26.23 12.44
C LYS A 126 -2.47 -26.95 12.52
N VAL A 127 -1.94 -26.94 13.74
CA VAL A 127 -0.83 -27.79 14.22
C VAL A 127 -1.04 -29.23 13.78
#